data_AF-I8TU14-F1
#
_entry.id   AF-I8TU14-F1
#
_cell.length_a   1.000
_cell.length_b   1.000
_cell.length_c   1.000
_cell.angle_alpha   90.00
_cell.angle_beta   90.00
_cell.angle_gamma   90.00
#
_symmetry.space_group_name_H-M   'P 1'
#
loop_
_entity.id
_entity.type
_entity.pdbx_description
1 polymer ?
#
loop_
_entity_poly.entity_id
_entity_poly.type
_entity_poly.pdbx_seq_one_letter_code
_entity_poly.pdbx_strand_id
1 'polypeptide(L)'
;MDTTRQKAWSILTDHVKDKGLLNHCQAVEAAMGAYAEKFEENAEYWSAVGLLHDVDFEKYPDEHPSNAGNLLRPHGYTDQLIVDIESHARDWVMERSLLQKTLFSACALVRPDKNIANVEVKSVMKKLKEILCQSR
;
A
#
# COMPACT_ATOMS: atom_id res chain seq x y z
N MET A 1 -6.57 6.46 -16.33
CA MET A 1 -5.64 6.92 -15.28
C MET A 1 -4.31 6.24 -15.52
N ASP A 2 -3.21 6.96 -15.41
CA ASP A 2 -1.86 6.41 -15.57
C ASP A 2 -1.34 5.91 -14.22
N THR A 3 -1.15 4.60 -14.11
CA THR A 3 -0.68 3.84 -12.94
C THR A 3 0.75 3.34 -13.09
N THR A 4 1.47 3.81 -14.11
CA THR A 4 2.85 3.37 -14.32
C THR A 4 3.69 3.61 -13.08
N ARG A 5 4.56 2.64 -12.79
CA ARG A 5 5.49 2.71 -11.65
C ARG A 5 6.29 4.00 -11.65
N GLN A 6 6.75 4.45 -12.81
CA GLN A 6 7.54 5.67 -12.97
C GLN A 6 6.78 6.91 -12.50
N LYS A 7 5.50 7.03 -12.87
CA LYS A 7 4.66 8.15 -12.45
C LYS A 7 4.39 8.11 -10.95
N ALA A 8 3.98 6.95 -10.43
CA ALA A 8 3.73 6.77 -9.01
C ALA A 8 4.99 7.05 -8.17
N TRP A 9 6.15 6.58 -8.61
CA TRP A 9 7.44 6.85 -7.97
C TRP A 9 7.78 8.33 -7.95
N SER A 10 7.61 9.05 -9.07
CA SER A 10 7.86 10.49 -9.14
C SER A 10 7.06 11.24 -8.06
N ILE A 11 5.75 10.97 -8.00
CA ILE A 11 4.83 11.63 -7.06
C ILE A 11 5.17 11.27 -5.62
N LEU A 12 5.42 9.99 -5.34
CA LEU A 12 5.85 9.57 -4.01
C LEU A 12 7.11 10.33 -3.57
N THR A 13 8.12 10.38 -4.43
CA THR A 13 9.38 11.05 -4.11
C THR A 13 9.28 12.57 -4.05
N ASP A 14 8.21 13.19 -4.57
CA ASP A 14 7.95 14.61 -4.39
C ASP A 14 7.50 14.93 -2.95
N HIS A 15 6.73 14.03 -2.33
CA HIS A 15 6.15 14.20 -1.00
C HIS A 15 6.93 13.52 0.13
N VAL A 16 7.63 12.42 -0.17
CA VAL A 16 8.38 11.61 0.80
C VAL A 16 9.88 11.68 0.50
N LYS A 17 10.67 12.11 1.48
CA LYS A 17 12.13 12.21 1.42
C LYS A 17 12.82 11.22 2.37
N ASP A 18 12.12 10.73 3.39
CA ASP A 18 12.68 9.74 4.29
C ASP A 18 12.95 8.41 3.57
N LYS A 19 14.20 7.95 3.64
CA LYS A 19 14.63 6.71 2.97
C LYS A 19 14.01 5.46 3.59
N GLY A 20 13.71 5.47 4.89
CA GLY A 20 13.05 4.36 5.56
C GLY A 20 11.63 4.17 5.03
N LEU A 21 10.88 5.28 4.95
CA LEU A 21 9.53 5.31 4.41
C LEU A 21 9.48 4.95 2.93
N LEU A 22 10.41 5.45 2.10
CA LEU A 22 10.51 5.04 0.70
C LEU A 22 10.74 3.53 0.56
N ASN A 23 11.65 2.95 1.34
CA ASN A 23 11.92 1.51 1.32
C ASN A 23 10.69 0.70 1.76
N HIS A 24 9.93 1.19 2.76
CA HIS A 24 8.68 0.60 3.21
C HIS A 24 7.64 0.58 2.08
N CYS A 25 7.41 1.72 1.42
CA CYS A 25 6.51 1.81 0.27
C CYS A 25 6.91 0.87 -0.87
N GLN A 26 8.20 0.74 -1.17
CA GLN A 26 8.69 -0.21 -2.19
C GLN A 26 8.49 -1.68 -1.79
N ALA A 27 8.62 -2.01 -0.50
CA ALA A 27 8.36 -3.36 -0.02
C ALA A 27 6.86 -3.70 -0.09
N VAL A 28 5.98 -2.75 0.23
CA VAL A 28 4.52 -2.91 0.07
C VAL A 28 4.13 -2.99 -1.42
N GLU A 29 4.73 -2.18 -2.28
CA GLU A 29 4.60 -2.27 -3.76
C GLU A 29 4.89 -3.70 -4.25
N ALA A 30 6.05 -4.25 -3.86
CA ALA A 30 6.46 -5.59 -4.27
C ALA A 30 5.49 -6.68 -3.77
N ALA A 31 5.01 -6.56 -2.52
CA ALA A 31 4.03 -7.47 -1.97
C ALA A 31 2.70 -7.39 -2.75
N MET A 32 2.19 -6.19 -3.00
CA MET A 32 0.95 -5.98 -3.74
C MET A 32 1.03 -6.50 -5.18
N GLY A 33 2.13 -6.28 -5.87
CA GLY A 33 2.36 -6.84 -7.21
C GLY A 33 2.33 -8.37 -7.23
N ALA A 34 3.04 -9.02 -6.30
CA ALA A 34 3.03 -10.48 -6.19
C ALA A 34 1.64 -11.06 -5.85
N TYR A 35 0.86 -10.35 -5.04
CA TYR A 35 -0.52 -10.76 -4.74
C TYR A 35 -1.47 -10.56 -5.91
N ALA A 36 -1.28 -9.51 -6.70
CA ALA A 36 -2.08 -9.31 -7.91
C ALA A 36 -1.89 -10.47 -8.88
N GLU A 37 -0.66 -10.92 -9.11
CA GLU A 37 -0.38 -12.11 -9.93
C GLU A 37 -1.08 -13.36 -9.37
N LYS A 38 -0.99 -13.57 -8.05
CA LYS A 38 -1.61 -14.71 -7.38
C LYS A 38 -3.14 -14.72 -7.50
N PHE A 39 -3.77 -13.55 -7.50
CA PHE A 39 -5.22 -13.40 -7.60
C PHE A 39 -5.70 -13.18 -9.04
N GLU A 40 -4.81 -13.23 -10.03
CA GLU A 40 -5.11 -12.96 -11.44
C GLU A 40 -5.70 -11.56 -11.68
N GLU A 41 -5.18 -10.59 -10.93
CA GLU A 41 -5.60 -9.18 -10.91
C GLU A 41 -4.60 -8.27 -11.64
N ASN A 42 -4.95 -6.99 -11.79
CA ASN A 42 -4.08 -6.00 -12.43
C ASN A 42 -2.86 -5.64 -11.55
N ALA A 43 -1.71 -6.25 -11.85
CA ALA A 43 -0.47 -6.03 -11.12
C ALA A 43 0.03 -4.58 -11.13
N GLU A 44 -0.15 -3.84 -12.22
CA GLU A 44 0.27 -2.43 -12.27
C GLU A 44 -0.56 -1.58 -11.28
N TYR A 45 -1.88 -1.75 -11.29
CA TYR A 45 -2.77 -1.02 -10.39
C TYR A 45 -2.49 -1.35 -8.92
N TRP A 46 -2.36 -2.63 -8.59
CA TRP A 46 -2.08 -3.07 -7.22
C TRP A 46 -0.73 -2.58 -6.72
N SER A 47 0.30 -2.64 -7.56
CA SER A 47 1.64 -2.12 -7.24
C SER A 47 1.59 -0.62 -7.00
N ALA A 48 0.86 0.14 -7.83
CA ALA A 48 0.69 1.58 -7.64
C ALA A 48 -0.02 1.94 -6.32
N VAL A 49 -1.08 1.21 -5.95
CA VAL A 49 -1.75 1.38 -4.65
C VAL A 49 -0.78 1.10 -3.50
N GLY A 50 -0.01 0.00 -3.58
CA GLY A 50 0.99 -0.33 -2.56
C GLY A 50 2.10 0.71 -2.45
N LEU A 51 2.58 1.25 -3.58
CA LEU A 51 3.65 2.24 -3.60
C LEU A 51 3.21 3.58 -3.03
N LEU A 52 1.97 4.00 -3.27
CA LEU A 52 1.46 5.32 -2.90
C LEU A 52 0.76 5.34 -1.54
N HIS A 53 0.65 4.22 -0.84
CA HIS A 53 -0.22 4.14 0.35
C HIS A 53 0.13 5.15 1.45
N ASP A 54 1.43 5.42 1.67
CA ASP A 54 1.93 6.37 2.67
C ASP A 54 2.38 7.73 2.06
N VAL A 55 1.88 8.10 0.87
CA VAL A 55 2.31 9.33 0.18
C VAL A 55 2.11 10.60 1.00
N ASP A 56 1.15 10.62 1.92
CA ASP A 56 0.84 11.75 2.80
C ASP A 56 1.50 11.65 4.18
N PHE A 57 2.06 10.49 4.55
CA PHE A 57 2.51 10.20 5.92
C PHE A 57 3.59 11.17 6.42
N GLU A 58 4.60 11.49 5.61
CA GLU A 58 5.70 12.38 6.04
C GLU A 58 5.22 13.80 6.36
N LYS A 59 4.20 14.28 5.64
CA LYS A 59 3.66 15.64 5.81
C LYS A 59 2.50 15.71 6.80
N TYR A 60 1.70 14.65 6.88
CA TYR A 60 0.46 14.59 7.65
C TYR A 60 0.37 13.33 8.53
N PRO A 61 1.35 13.08 9.42
CA PRO A 61 1.41 11.82 10.17
C PRO A 61 0.19 11.58 11.08
N ASP A 62 -0.40 12.64 11.64
CA ASP A 62 -1.55 12.56 12.55
C ASP A 62 -2.90 12.40 11.83
N GLU A 63 -2.96 12.74 10.55
CA GLU A 63 -4.17 12.71 9.72
C GLU A 63 -4.16 11.56 8.70
N HIS A 64 -3.02 10.89 8.55
CA HIS A 64 -2.81 9.83 7.59
C HIS A 64 -3.78 8.66 7.80
N PRO A 65 -4.39 8.11 6.72
CA PRO A 65 -4.14 8.41 5.30
C PRO A 65 -5.07 9.45 4.66
N SER A 66 -5.79 10.26 5.45
CA SER A 66 -6.87 11.12 4.96
C SER A 66 -6.42 12.24 4.00
N ASN A 67 -5.11 12.49 3.89
CA ASN A 67 -4.58 13.53 3.01
C ASN A 67 -4.06 12.96 1.68
N ALA A 68 -4.02 11.64 1.48
CA ALA A 68 -3.59 11.01 0.23
C ALA A 68 -4.38 11.53 -0.98
N GLY A 69 -5.71 11.67 -0.85
CA GLY A 69 -6.54 12.20 -1.92
C GLY A 69 -6.20 13.64 -2.35
N ASN A 70 -5.78 14.50 -1.41
CA ASN A 70 -5.39 15.87 -1.72
C ASN A 70 -4.10 15.93 -2.54
N LEU A 71 -3.20 14.97 -2.33
CA LEU A 71 -1.94 14.88 -3.05
C LEU A 71 -2.10 14.21 -4.41
N LEU A 72 -2.97 13.20 -4.53
CA LEU A 72 -3.06 12.37 -5.74
C LEU A 72 -4.04 12.88 -6.80
N ARG A 73 -5.16 13.53 -6.42
CA ARG A 73 -6.15 14.06 -7.39
C ARG A 73 -5.55 15.02 -8.44
N PRO A 74 -4.66 15.97 -8.08
CA PRO A 74 -4.03 16.86 -9.06
C PRO A 74 -3.24 16.14 -10.16
N HIS A 75 -2.78 14.91 -9.90
CA HIS A 75 -2.07 14.07 -10.87
C HIS A 75 -3.00 13.16 -11.70
N GLY A 76 -4.32 13.34 -11.58
CA GLY A 76 -5.33 12.60 -12.34
C GLY A 76 -5.61 11.19 -11.80
N TYR A 77 -5.30 10.93 -10.52
CA TYR A 77 -5.73 9.70 -9.86
C TYR A 77 -7.22 9.75 -9.52
N THR A 78 -7.90 8.60 -9.68
CA THR A 78 -9.34 8.45 -9.49
C THR A 78 -9.69 8.34 -8.00
N ASP A 79 -10.93 8.69 -7.65
CA ASP A 79 -11.43 8.49 -6.28
C ASP A 79 -11.38 7.02 -5.87
N GLN A 80 -11.53 6.08 -6.82
CA GLN A 80 -11.40 4.65 -6.51
C GLN A 80 -10.00 4.29 -6.00
N LEU A 81 -8.93 4.78 -6.64
CA LEU A 81 -7.57 4.51 -6.18
C LEU A 81 -7.29 5.17 -4.82
N ILE A 82 -7.84 6.35 -4.61
CA ILE A 82 -7.73 7.07 -3.34
C ILE A 82 -8.42 6.29 -2.22
N VAL A 83 -9.64 5.80 -2.45
CA VAL A 83 -10.36 4.93 -1.51
C VAL A 83 -9.59 3.64 -1.25
N ASP A 84 -9.01 3.03 -2.28
CA ASP A 84 -8.20 1.81 -2.13
C ASP A 84 -6.96 2.07 -1.27
N ILE A 85 -6.30 3.21 -1.44
CA ILE A 85 -5.22 3.65 -0.56
C ILE A 85 -5.76 3.87 0.84
N GLU A 86 -6.72 4.76 1.05
CA GLU A 86 -7.22 5.14 2.39
C GLU A 86 -7.75 3.94 3.19
N SER A 87 -8.16 2.85 2.53
CA SER A 87 -8.63 1.62 3.16
C SER A 87 -7.63 0.92 4.09
N HIS A 88 -6.34 1.26 4.04
CA HIS A 88 -5.35 0.71 4.97
C HIS A 88 -5.44 1.35 6.37
N ALA A 89 -6.23 2.41 6.54
CA ALA A 89 -6.55 2.99 7.84
C ALA A 89 -7.11 1.92 8.80
N ARG A 90 -6.64 1.88 10.05
CA ARG A 90 -7.07 0.85 11.02
C ARG A 90 -8.56 0.95 11.36
N ASP A 91 -9.09 2.15 11.39
CA ASP A 91 -10.47 2.51 11.69
C ASP A 91 -11.38 2.58 10.45
N TRP A 92 -10.96 1.99 9.33
CA TRP A 92 -11.78 1.89 8.12
C TRP A 92 -13.15 1.26 8.41
N VAL A 93 -14.21 1.98 8.06
CA VAL A 93 -15.59 1.65 8.46
C VAL A 93 -16.33 0.74 7.49
N MET A 94 -15.86 0.62 6.25
CA MET A 94 -16.51 -0.19 5.20
C MET A 94 -15.92 -1.60 5.13
N GLU A 95 -16.67 -2.53 4.53
CA GLU A 95 -16.08 -3.82 4.20
C GLU A 95 -14.97 -3.63 3.17
N ARG A 96 -13.79 -4.21 3.46
CA ARG A 96 -12.65 -4.16 2.56
C ARG A 96 -12.84 -5.13 1.38
N SER A 97 -12.58 -4.64 0.17
CA SER A 97 -12.41 -5.48 -1.02
C SER A 97 -11.18 -6.40 -0.89
N LEU A 98 -10.99 -7.32 -1.85
CA LEU A 98 -9.82 -8.21 -1.86
C LEU A 98 -8.50 -7.43 -1.89
N LEU A 99 -8.42 -6.40 -2.74
CA LEU A 99 -7.26 -5.51 -2.83
C LEU A 99 -7.00 -4.80 -1.49
N GLN A 100 -8.05 -4.22 -0.90
CA GLN A 100 -7.97 -3.45 0.34
C GLN A 100 -7.58 -4.33 1.54
N LYS A 101 -8.12 -5.56 1.62
CA LYS A 101 -7.70 -6.59 2.60
C LYS A 101 -6.23 -6.95 2.43
N THR A 102 -5.77 -7.06 1.18
CA THR A 102 -4.36 -7.34 0.88
C THR A 102 -3.46 -6.18 1.30
N LEU A 103 -3.81 -4.94 0.94
CA LEU A 103 -3.06 -3.75 1.33
C LEU A 103 -2.94 -3.64 2.85
N PHE A 104 -4.06 -3.70 3.57
CA PHE A 104 -4.07 -3.67 5.04
C PHE A 104 -3.15 -4.73 5.65
N SER A 105 -3.17 -5.95 5.10
CA SER A 105 -2.34 -7.05 5.58
C SER A 105 -0.85 -6.85 5.23
N ALA A 106 -0.55 -6.33 4.04
CA ALA A 106 0.82 -6.04 3.60
C ALA A 106 1.46 -4.96 4.47
N CYS A 107 0.75 -3.86 4.74
CA CYS A 107 1.22 -2.79 5.62
C CYS A 107 1.49 -3.26 7.06
N ALA A 108 0.73 -4.24 7.56
CA ALA A 108 0.95 -4.82 8.89
C ALA A 108 2.20 -5.73 8.98
N LEU A 109 2.68 -6.24 7.83
CA LEU A 109 3.77 -7.21 7.76
C LEU A 109 5.09 -6.59 7.34
N VAL A 110 5.02 -5.58 6.48
CA VAL A 110 6.16 -4.72 6.17
C VAL A 110 6.28 -3.72 7.31
N ARG A 111 7.26 -3.94 8.18
CA ARG A 111 7.52 -2.99 9.26
C ARG A 111 8.43 -1.86 8.76
N PRO A 112 8.22 -0.61 9.22
CA PRO A 112 9.06 0.52 8.85
C PRO A 112 10.48 0.47 9.46
N ASP A 113 10.75 -0.45 10.40
CA ASP A 113 12.09 -0.64 10.94
C ASP A 113 13.00 -1.40 9.96
N LYS A 114 14.26 -0.96 9.85
CA LYS A 114 15.31 -1.43 8.92
C LYS A 114 15.72 -2.90 9.08
N ASN A 115 14.94 -3.73 9.77
CA ASN A 115 15.30 -5.10 10.10
C ASN A 115 14.59 -6.12 9.20
N ILE A 116 14.68 -5.90 7.87
CA ILE A 116 14.30 -6.91 6.85
C ILE A 116 15.05 -8.23 7.10
N ALA A 117 16.25 -8.19 7.70
CA ALA A 117 17.04 -9.36 8.05
C ALA A 117 16.38 -10.29 9.08
N ASN A 118 15.44 -9.79 9.90
CA ASN A 118 14.77 -10.57 10.95
C ASN A 118 13.32 -10.93 10.64
N VAL A 119 12.80 -10.55 9.46
CA VAL A 119 11.46 -10.94 9.05
C VAL A 119 11.56 -12.28 8.32
N GLU A 120 11.34 -13.38 9.04
CA GLU A 120 11.23 -14.68 8.41
C GLU A 120 10.04 -14.69 7.44
N VAL A 121 10.32 -14.88 6.14
CA VAL A 121 9.34 -14.97 5.05
C VAL A 121 8.21 -15.97 5.38
N LYS A 122 8.52 -17.04 6.13
CA LYS A 122 7.53 -18.02 6.59
C LYS A 122 6.47 -17.44 7.53
N SER A 123 6.85 -16.50 8.42
CA SER A 123 5.93 -15.86 9.36
C SER A 123 4.94 -14.94 8.64
N VAL A 124 5.43 -14.17 7.67
CA VAL A 124 4.64 -13.31 6.78
C VAL A 124 3.64 -14.14 5.98
N MET A 125 4.11 -15.20 5.33
CA MET A 125 3.28 -16.10 4.54
C MET A 125 2.22 -16.84 5.37
N LYS A 126 2.56 -17.25 6.60
CA LYS A 126 1.63 -17.89 7.54
C LYS A 126 0.53 -16.93 7.96
N LYS A 127 0.89 -15.72 8.36
CA LYS A 127 -0.07 -14.70 8.82
C LYS A 127 -0.99 -14.24 7.69
N LEU A 128 -0.49 -14.15 6.46
CA LEU A 128 -1.31 -13.86 5.28
C LEU A 128 -2.27 -14.99 4.94
N LYS A 129 -1.86 -16.26 5.04
CA LYS A 129 -2.77 -17.40 4.88
C LYS A 129 -3.87 -17.41 5.94
N GLU A 130 -3.55 -17.11 7.20
CA GLU A 130 -4.55 -17.07 8.27
C GLU A 130 -5.60 -15.98 8.05
N ILE A 131 -5.18 -14.78 7.61
CA ILE A 131 -6.09 -13.64 7.38
C ILE A 131 -6.96 -13.87 6.13
N LEU A 132 -6.38 -14.38 5.04
CA LEU A 132 -7.10 -14.58 3.77
C LEU A 132 -7.99 -15.84 3.75
N CYS A 133 -7.79 -16.80 4.66
CA CYS A 133 -8.59 -18.03 4.73
C CYS A 133 -9.84 -17.89 5.63
N GLN A 134 -9.90 -16.86 6.47
CA GLN A 134 -11.09 -16.57 7.31
C GLN A 134 -12.23 -15.86 6.56
N SER A 135 -12.05 -15.56 5.27
CA SER A 135 -13.06 -14.96 4.40
C SER A 135 -13.75 -15.99 3.48
N ARG A 136 -13.96 -17.22 3.95
CA ARG A 136 -14.86 -18.21 3.34
C ARG A 136 -16.10 -18.41 4.20
#